data_AF-A0A800F1T1-F1
#
_entry.id   AF-A0A800F1T1-F1
#
_cell.length_a   1.000
_cell.length_b   1.000
_cell.length_c   1.000
_cell.angle_alpha   90.00
_cell.angle_beta   90.00
_cell.angle_gamma   90.00
#
_symmetry.space_group_name_H-M   'P 1'
#
loop_
_entity.id
_entity.type
_entity.pdbx_description
1 polymer ?
#
loop_
_entity_poly.entity_id
_entity_poly.type
_entity_poly.pdbx_seq_one_letter_code
_entity_poly.pdbx_strand_id
1 'polypeptide(L)'
;MSKTYSDHISSIYKFANSEYKVEGKTLSFNNINLPELIKKEGSPLKVFYLPKVSTNISKCNEWFKHAIKKASYKGKHHYSYCTKSNHFLPVIERALSSGAHLEISSSFDFKIIDELIKRNEVEGSTFILCNGFKTPAYIDSICKKINQGYTNTLPIIDNIKEIEQLSKGISKNINIGLRLSTEERSHHSLNTSRFGIAEKEFTHFNKQLQKHKNMRFIMLHFFINSGITDTSYYWNALEKKISFYCKLKPLCPDLKYINIGGGLKTHSALNDNRSHKKIIEKIVSLISSVCQKNKTDPPDIFTEFGNYTVSNCACTLYSVIGKKQQENPPKKDVQSRSYGGPKCHTEYKTVYETIYKTIYKQKCNTVYEKKCKTFYETKYITKYDKKCSTIYVPKCSTVYETIYEKKCKHTYEKKVSSVVCT
;
A
#
# COMPACT_ATOMS: atom_id res chain seq x y z
N MET A 1 18.67 30.61 -29.83
CA MET A 1 17.37 30.34 -29.17
C MET A 1 17.63 29.89 -27.74
N SER A 2 17.07 30.55 -26.72
CA SER A 2 17.23 30.08 -25.34
C SER A 2 16.36 28.84 -25.12
N LYS A 3 16.96 27.72 -24.71
CA LYS A 3 16.20 26.54 -24.28
C LYS A 3 15.26 26.94 -23.15
N THR A 4 13.97 26.77 -23.36
CA THR A 4 12.97 27.00 -22.31
C THR A 4 13.11 25.95 -21.22
N TYR A 5 12.57 26.22 -20.02
CA TYR A 5 12.49 25.19 -18.98
C TYR A 5 11.71 23.95 -19.46
N SER A 6 10.71 24.16 -20.33
CA SER A 6 9.98 23.07 -20.99
C SER A 6 10.90 22.20 -21.85
N ASP A 7 11.80 22.79 -22.63
CA ASP A 7 12.76 22.04 -23.47
C ASP A 7 13.73 21.23 -22.60
N HIS A 8 14.15 21.78 -21.47
CA HIS A 8 14.98 21.07 -20.49
C HIS A 8 14.24 19.87 -19.89
N ILE A 9 12.99 20.06 -19.44
CA ILE A 9 12.16 18.99 -18.89
C ILE A 9 11.88 17.91 -19.95
N SER A 10 11.49 18.28 -21.17
CA SER A 10 11.25 17.32 -22.26
C SER A 10 12.50 16.56 -22.69
N SER A 11 13.70 17.15 -22.50
CA SER A 11 14.96 16.46 -22.79
C SER A 11 15.37 15.43 -21.72
N ILE A 12 14.85 15.57 -20.49
CA ILE A 12 15.17 14.70 -19.34
C ILE A 12 14.05 13.66 -19.11
N TYR A 13 12.80 14.04 -19.38
CA TYR A 13 11.62 13.25 -19.11
C TYR A 13 10.89 12.94 -20.41
N LYS A 14 10.83 11.65 -20.73
CA LYS A 14 9.92 11.15 -21.76
C LYS A 14 8.61 10.83 -21.05
N PHE A 15 7.58 11.64 -21.24
CA PHE A 15 6.24 11.37 -20.70
C PHE A 15 5.73 10.04 -21.28
N ALA A 16 5.93 8.93 -20.57
CA ALA A 16 5.49 7.61 -21.01
C ALA A 16 3.97 7.41 -20.89
N ASN A 17 3.31 8.28 -20.12
CA ASN A 17 1.88 8.18 -19.83
C ASN A 17 1.05 8.81 -20.95
N SER A 18 0.43 7.96 -21.77
CA SER A 18 -0.53 8.31 -22.82
C SER A 18 -1.72 9.15 -22.35
N GLU A 19 -1.99 9.20 -21.04
CA GLU A 19 -3.11 9.90 -20.43
C GLU A 19 -2.90 11.42 -20.41
N TYR A 20 -1.67 11.90 -20.50
CA TYR A 20 -1.36 13.33 -20.48
C TYR A 20 -0.79 13.77 -21.82
N LYS A 21 -1.36 14.83 -22.39
CA LYS A 21 -0.87 15.42 -23.63
C LYS A 21 -0.77 16.93 -23.49
N VAL A 22 0.38 17.47 -23.87
CA VAL A 22 0.66 18.91 -23.86
C VAL A 22 0.73 19.40 -25.31
N GLU A 23 -0.12 20.36 -25.65
CA GLU A 23 -0.11 21.05 -26.94
C GLU A 23 0.02 22.55 -26.69
N GLY A 24 1.18 23.13 -27.05
CA GLY A 24 1.52 24.51 -26.69
C GLY A 24 1.53 24.72 -25.17
N LYS A 25 0.56 25.47 -24.65
CA LYS A 25 0.38 25.74 -23.20
C LYS A 25 -0.81 24.99 -22.60
N THR A 26 -1.47 24.13 -23.37
CA THR A 26 -2.67 23.41 -22.94
C THR A 26 -2.29 22.00 -22.50
N LEU A 27 -2.63 21.66 -21.26
CA LEU A 27 -2.54 20.29 -20.75
C LEU A 27 -3.91 19.62 -20.86
N SER A 28 -3.94 18.45 -21.48
CA SER A 28 -5.11 17.57 -21.48
C SER A 28 -4.87 16.31 -20.67
N PHE A 29 -5.95 15.80 -20.06
CA PHE A 29 -5.98 14.55 -19.30
C PHE A 29 -7.05 13.64 -19.88
N ASN A 30 -6.65 12.50 -20.46
CA ASN A 30 -7.52 11.62 -21.24
C ASN A 30 -8.35 12.37 -22.29
N ASN A 31 -7.70 13.26 -23.04
CA ASN A 31 -8.30 14.16 -24.04
C ASN A 31 -9.27 15.23 -23.48
N ILE A 32 -9.34 15.40 -22.16
CA ILE A 32 -10.10 16.49 -21.53
C ILE A 32 -9.20 17.72 -21.42
N ASN A 33 -9.61 18.85 -22.01
CA ASN A 33 -8.92 20.13 -21.88
C ASN A 33 -9.04 20.66 -20.43
N LEU A 34 -7.95 20.58 -19.67
CA LEU A 34 -7.98 20.96 -18.25
C LEU A 34 -8.16 22.47 -18.03
N PRO A 35 -7.50 23.38 -18.78
CA PRO A 35 -7.78 24.82 -18.68
C PRO A 35 -9.25 25.19 -18.89
N GLU A 36 -9.93 24.61 -19.87
CA GLU A 36 -11.36 24.88 -20.10
C GLU A 36 -12.23 24.39 -18.94
N LEU A 37 -11.93 23.19 -18.43
CA LEU A 37 -12.62 22.64 -17.27
C LEU A 37 -12.43 23.50 -16.02
N ILE A 38 -11.21 23.99 -15.77
CA ILE A 38 -10.91 24.91 -14.66
C ILE A 38 -11.63 26.25 -14.87
N LYS A 39 -11.66 26.78 -16.11
CA LYS A 39 -12.38 28.03 -16.41
C LYS A 39 -13.89 27.91 -16.10
N LYS A 40 -14.45 26.72 -16.29
CA LYS A 40 -15.87 26.43 -16.06
C LYS A 40 -16.19 26.16 -14.59
N GLU A 41 -15.44 25.27 -13.94
CA GLU A 41 -15.79 24.72 -12.61
C GLU A 41 -14.96 25.34 -11.46
N GLY A 42 -13.90 26.09 -11.78
CA GLY A 42 -12.98 26.66 -10.80
C GLY A 42 -11.95 25.66 -10.25
N SER A 43 -11.23 26.08 -9.21
CA SER A 43 -10.33 25.20 -8.43
C SER A 43 -10.42 25.56 -6.93
N PRO A 44 -10.15 24.63 -5.99
CA PRO A 44 -9.65 23.26 -6.20
C PRO A 44 -10.70 22.34 -6.83
N LEU A 45 -10.29 21.53 -7.81
CA LEU A 45 -11.17 20.61 -8.53
C LEU A 45 -10.57 19.20 -8.56
N LYS A 46 -11.36 18.19 -8.18
CA LYS A 46 -10.99 16.78 -8.32
C LYS A 46 -11.81 16.14 -9.43
N VAL A 47 -11.12 15.63 -10.44
CA VAL A 47 -11.75 15.02 -11.62
C VAL A 47 -11.49 13.52 -11.59
N PHE A 48 -12.52 12.73 -11.87
CA PHE A 48 -12.42 11.28 -12.08
C PHE A 48 -12.79 10.94 -13.53
N TYR A 49 -11.86 10.32 -14.26
CA TYR A 49 -12.08 9.77 -15.58
C TYR A 49 -12.36 8.26 -15.48
N LEU A 50 -13.64 7.92 -15.26
CA LEU A 50 -14.09 6.54 -15.02
C LEU A 50 -13.72 5.54 -16.15
N PRO A 51 -13.71 5.88 -17.46
CA PRO A 51 -13.31 4.93 -18.49
C PRO A 51 -11.91 4.35 -18.32
N LYS A 52 -11.02 5.04 -17.60
CA LYS A 52 -9.69 4.51 -17.26
C LYS A 52 -9.76 3.27 -16.37
N VAL A 53 -10.73 3.18 -15.46
CA VAL A 53 -10.96 2.02 -14.60
C VAL A 53 -11.19 0.77 -15.46
N SER A 54 -12.13 0.85 -16.42
CA SER A 54 -12.41 -0.25 -17.37
C SER A 54 -11.22 -0.58 -18.24
N THR A 55 -10.49 0.43 -18.71
CA THR A 55 -9.30 0.26 -19.55
C THR A 55 -8.22 -0.54 -18.81
N ASN A 56 -7.97 -0.20 -17.55
CA ASN A 56 -6.97 -0.87 -16.73
C ASN A 56 -7.38 -2.33 -16.45
N ILE A 57 -8.65 -2.58 -16.05
CA ILE A 57 -9.15 -3.94 -15.82
C ILE A 57 -9.05 -4.79 -17.09
N SER A 58 -9.53 -4.25 -18.22
CA SER A 58 -9.51 -4.95 -19.51
C SER A 58 -8.10 -5.30 -19.96
N LYS A 59 -7.16 -4.35 -19.88
CA LYS A 59 -5.74 -4.59 -20.19
C LYS A 59 -5.13 -5.69 -19.33
N CYS A 60 -5.43 -5.70 -18.03
CA CYS A 60 -4.94 -6.74 -17.14
C CYS A 60 -5.50 -8.12 -17.52
N ASN A 61 -6.81 -8.20 -17.79
CA ASN A 61 -7.45 -9.44 -18.22
C ASN A 61 -6.88 -9.93 -19.56
N GLU A 62 -6.59 -9.04 -20.50
CA GLU A 62 -5.90 -9.38 -21.76
C GLU A 62 -4.51 -9.96 -21.53
N TRP A 63 -3.72 -9.37 -20.62
CA TRP A 63 -2.39 -9.89 -20.26
C TRP A 63 -2.46 -11.29 -19.65
N PHE A 64 -3.42 -11.54 -18.75
CA PHE A 64 -3.64 -12.88 -18.20
C PHE A 64 -4.14 -13.85 -19.26
N LYS A 65 -5.09 -13.46 -20.11
CA LYS A 65 -5.60 -14.29 -21.22
C LYS A 65 -4.45 -14.71 -22.15
N HIS A 66 -3.58 -13.77 -22.50
CA HIS A 66 -2.39 -14.03 -23.31
C HIS A 66 -1.42 -14.98 -22.58
N ALA A 67 -1.12 -14.73 -21.30
CA ALA A 67 -0.22 -15.56 -20.50
C ALA A 67 -0.73 -16.99 -20.32
N ILE A 68 -2.03 -17.15 -20.04
CA ILE A 68 -2.71 -18.46 -19.91
C ILE A 68 -2.61 -19.25 -21.21
N LYS A 69 -2.93 -18.62 -22.36
CA LYS A 69 -2.80 -19.26 -23.68
C LYS A 69 -1.36 -19.65 -23.97
N LYS A 70 -0.40 -18.74 -23.75
CA LYS A 70 1.02 -18.96 -24.00
C LYS A 70 1.61 -20.10 -23.16
N ALA A 71 1.16 -20.24 -21.91
CA ALA A 71 1.62 -21.29 -21.01
C ALA A 71 0.82 -22.61 -21.11
N SER A 72 -0.18 -22.69 -22.01
CA SER A 72 -1.18 -23.77 -22.05
C SER A 72 -1.78 -24.07 -20.67
N TYR A 73 -2.01 -23.02 -19.90
CA TYR A 73 -2.48 -23.11 -18.52
C TYR A 73 -3.98 -23.46 -18.50
N LYS A 74 -4.37 -24.47 -17.70
CA LYS A 74 -5.75 -24.97 -17.67
C LYS A 74 -6.69 -24.14 -16.79
N GLY A 75 -6.16 -23.43 -15.80
CA GLY A 75 -6.94 -22.57 -14.92
C GLY A 75 -7.33 -21.23 -15.56
N LYS A 76 -8.25 -20.52 -14.91
CA LYS A 76 -8.75 -19.20 -15.33
C LYS A 76 -8.13 -18.09 -14.49
N HIS A 77 -8.30 -16.85 -14.94
CA HIS A 77 -7.98 -15.65 -14.16
C HIS A 77 -9.27 -14.93 -13.77
N HIS A 78 -9.32 -14.48 -12.52
CA HIS A 78 -10.44 -13.76 -11.90
C HIS A 78 -9.92 -12.44 -11.31
N TYR A 79 -10.40 -11.32 -11.82
CA TYR A 79 -10.00 -10.00 -11.35
C TYR A 79 -10.91 -9.54 -10.23
N SER A 80 -10.36 -9.17 -9.07
CA SER A 80 -11.11 -8.61 -7.94
C SER A 80 -10.70 -7.17 -7.68
N TYR A 81 -11.67 -6.26 -7.64
CA TYR A 81 -11.45 -4.87 -7.28
C TYR A 81 -11.48 -4.71 -5.76
N CYS A 82 -10.45 -4.05 -5.23
CA CYS A 82 -10.21 -3.87 -3.82
C CYS A 82 -10.78 -2.50 -3.36
N THR A 83 -11.86 -2.51 -2.59
CA THR A 83 -12.61 -1.28 -2.24
C THR A 83 -11.78 -0.27 -1.45
N LYS A 84 -10.87 -0.75 -0.60
CA LYS A 84 -9.94 0.09 0.16
C LYS A 84 -9.02 0.97 -0.72
N SER A 85 -8.85 0.65 -2.00
CA SER A 85 -8.11 1.51 -2.94
C SER A 85 -8.90 2.77 -3.32
N ASN A 86 -10.23 2.68 -3.45
CA ASN A 86 -11.12 3.84 -3.62
C ASN A 86 -12.59 3.44 -3.37
N HIS A 87 -13.20 3.94 -2.29
CA HIS A 87 -14.59 3.65 -1.94
C HIS A 87 -15.63 4.47 -2.74
N PHE A 88 -15.21 5.29 -3.71
CA PHE A 88 -16.12 6.13 -4.48
C PHE A 88 -17.04 5.26 -5.35
N LEU A 89 -18.35 5.32 -5.07
CA LEU A 89 -19.34 4.41 -5.65
C LEU A 89 -19.26 4.30 -7.19
N PRO A 90 -19.15 5.39 -7.98
CA PRO A 90 -19.03 5.29 -9.44
C PRO A 90 -17.78 4.55 -9.93
N VAL A 91 -16.71 4.49 -9.13
CA VAL A 91 -15.52 3.70 -9.45
C VAL A 91 -15.78 2.20 -9.24
N ILE A 92 -16.51 1.85 -8.18
CA ILE A 92 -16.86 0.46 -7.88
C ILE A 92 -17.89 -0.06 -8.90
N GLU A 93 -18.93 0.73 -9.19
CA GLU A 93 -19.90 0.45 -10.26
C GLU A 93 -19.17 0.20 -11.59
N ARG A 94 -18.24 1.08 -11.95
CA ARG A 94 -17.44 0.92 -13.17
C ARG A 94 -16.54 -0.33 -13.16
N ALA A 95 -16.00 -0.71 -12.01
CA ALA A 95 -15.20 -1.91 -11.89
C ALA A 95 -16.04 -3.17 -12.07
N LEU A 96 -17.21 -3.24 -11.42
CA LEU A 96 -18.19 -4.32 -11.57
C LEU A 96 -18.67 -4.45 -13.00
N SER A 97 -19.07 -3.35 -13.64
CA SER A 97 -19.50 -3.33 -15.05
C SER A 97 -18.39 -3.75 -16.02
N SER A 98 -17.13 -3.80 -15.58
CA SER A 98 -15.98 -4.30 -16.34
C SER A 98 -15.67 -5.78 -16.06
N GLY A 99 -16.58 -6.49 -15.38
CA GLY A 99 -16.46 -7.91 -15.04
C GLY A 99 -15.58 -8.21 -13.83
N ALA A 100 -15.28 -7.22 -12.98
CA ALA A 100 -14.52 -7.46 -11.75
C ALA A 100 -15.40 -8.07 -10.65
N HIS A 101 -14.80 -8.93 -9.84
CA HIS A 101 -15.31 -9.29 -8.52
C HIS A 101 -14.94 -8.21 -7.49
N LEU A 102 -15.33 -8.39 -6.23
CA LEU A 102 -15.01 -7.47 -5.15
C LEU A 102 -14.11 -8.11 -4.09
N GLU A 103 -13.20 -7.31 -3.55
CA GLU A 103 -12.51 -7.55 -2.30
C GLU A 103 -12.87 -6.45 -1.31
N ILE A 104 -13.25 -6.86 -0.11
CA ILE A 104 -13.61 -5.99 1.00
C ILE A 104 -12.80 -6.34 2.24
N SER A 105 -12.60 -5.35 3.10
CA SER A 105 -11.73 -5.50 4.28
C SER A 105 -12.42 -5.12 5.59
N SER A 106 -13.70 -4.73 5.57
CA SER A 106 -14.43 -4.27 6.75
C SER A 106 -15.95 -4.43 6.65
N SER A 107 -16.63 -4.31 7.80
CA SER A 107 -18.11 -4.26 7.84
C SER A 107 -18.69 -3.00 7.18
N PHE A 108 -17.92 -1.92 7.06
CA PHE A 108 -18.37 -0.70 6.38
C PHE A 108 -18.62 -0.95 4.89
N ASP A 109 -17.78 -1.77 4.26
CA ASP A 109 -17.90 -2.11 2.84
C ASP A 109 -19.24 -2.77 2.50
N PHE A 110 -19.84 -3.53 3.43
CA PHE A 110 -21.15 -4.14 3.19
C PHE A 110 -22.27 -3.13 2.98
N LYS A 111 -22.15 -1.91 3.52
CA LYS A 111 -23.12 -0.84 3.23
C LYS A 111 -23.06 -0.42 1.78
N ILE A 112 -21.86 -0.39 1.20
CA ILE A 112 -21.64 -0.07 -0.21
C ILE A 112 -22.17 -1.23 -1.07
N ILE A 113 -21.88 -2.49 -0.69
CA ILE A 113 -22.38 -3.67 -1.39
C ILE A 113 -23.91 -3.73 -1.37
N ASP A 114 -24.55 -3.45 -0.24
CA ASP A 114 -26.01 -3.44 -0.14
C ASP A 114 -26.63 -2.40 -1.07
N GLU A 115 -25.99 -1.23 -1.22
CA GLU A 115 -26.43 -0.20 -2.18
C GLU A 115 -26.25 -0.66 -3.63
N LEU A 116 -25.11 -1.28 -3.97
CA LEU A 116 -24.85 -1.82 -5.30
C LEU A 116 -25.82 -2.95 -5.66
N ILE A 117 -26.17 -3.81 -4.70
CA ILE A 117 -27.18 -4.86 -4.85
C ILE A 117 -28.55 -4.26 -5.18
N LYS A 118 -28.99 -3.22 -4.46
CA LYS A 118 -30.28 -2.55 -4.73
C LYS A 118 -30.34 -1.95 -6.14
N ARG A 119 -29.19 -1.59 -6.69
CA ARG A 119 -29.02 -1.06 -8.06
C ARG A 119 -28.88 -2.16 -9.12
N ASN A 120 -28.89 -3.44 -8.72
CA ASN A 120 -28.63 -4.60 -9.58
C ASN A 120 -27.22 -4.61 -10.22
N GLU A 121 -26.24 -3.99 -9.57
CA GLU A 121 -24.85 -3.92 -10.04
C GLU A 121 -24.02 -5.14 -9.58
N VAL A 122 -24.52 -5.90 -8.60
CA VAL A 122 -23.88 -7.11 -8.09
C VAL A 122 -24.67 -8.33 -8.52
N GLU A 123 -24.14 -9.05 -9.50
CA GLU A 123 -24.69 -10.34 -9.94
C GLU A 123 -24.48 -11.44 -8.89
N GLY A 124 -25.31 -12.48 -8.91
CA GLY A 124 -25.15 -13.65 -8.04
C GLY A 124 -23.84 -14.42 -8.27
N SER A 125 -23.26 -14.31 -9.47
CA SER A 125 -21.96 -14.87 -9.85
C SER A 125 -20.76 -14.11 -9.26
N THR A 126 -20.97 -12.88 -8.76
CA THR A 126 -19.90 -12.01 -8.26
C THR A 126 -19.33 -12.52 -6.95
N PHE A 127 -18.03 -12.81 -6.93
CA PHE A 127 -17.32 -13.07 -5.68
C PHE A 127 -17.17 -11.79 -4.85
N ILE A 128 -17.38 -11.93 -3.54
CA ILE A 128 -17.10 -10.89 -2.54
C ILE A 128 -16.09 -11.49 -1.55
N LEU A 129 -14.81 -11.22 -1.79
CA LEU A 129 -13.71 -11.71 -0.98
C LEU A 129 -13.60 -10.89 0.30
N CYS A 130 -13.81 -11.52 1.45
CA CYS A 130 -13.82 -10.84 2.74
C CYS A 130 -12.49 -11.05 3.48
N ASN A 131 -11.53 -10.17 3.21
CA ASN A 131 -10.21 -10.16 3.85
C ASN A 131 -10.22 -9.32 5.14
N GLY A 132 -9.09 -9.33 5.85
CA GLY A 132 -8.84 -8.47 6.99
C GLY A 132 -9.34 -9.08 8.29
N PHE A 133 -9.01 -8.41 9.40
CA PHE A 133 -9.42 -8.84 10.73
C PHE A 133 -10.95 -8.74 10.87
N LYS A 134 -11.60 -9.87 11.15
CA LYS A 134 -13.05 -9.92 11.27
C LYS A 134 -13.49 -9.56 12.69
N THR A 135 -13.85 -8.29 12.87
CA THR A 135 -14.56 -7.86 14.07
C THR A 135 -15.91 -8.58 14.19
N PRO A 136 -16.53 -8.66 15.38
CA PRO A 136 -17.87 -9.26 15.52
C PRO A 136 -18.90 -8.71 14.53
N ALA A 137 -18.96 -7.37 14.37
CA ALA A 137 -19.84 -6.73 13.40
C ALA A 137 -19.55 -7.15 11.95
N TYR A 138 -18.30 -7.44 11.61
CA TYR A 138 -17.92 -7.92 10.28
C TYR A 138 -18.31 -9.38 10.08
N ILE A 139 -18.08 -10.25 11.08
CA ILE A 139 -18.59 -11.63 11.09
C ILE A 139 -20.11 -11.63 10.89
N ASP A 140 -20.86 -10.84 11.66
CA ASP A 140 -22.31 -10.78 11.56
C ASP A 140 -22.77 -10.34 10.16
N SER A 141 -22.09 -9.35 9.56
CA SER A 141 -22.40 -8.88 8.22
C SER A 141 -22.14 -9.94 7.15
N ILE A 142 -21.03 -10.68 7.27
CA ILE A 142 -20.70 -11.83 6.40
C ILE A 142 -21.78 -12.90 6.53
N CYS A 143 -22.10 -13.32 7.75
CA CYS A 143 -23.10 -14.35 8.03
C CYS A 143 -24.47 -13.96 7.46
N LYS A 144 -24.91 -12.73 7.73
CA LYS A 144 -26.17 -12.17 7.19
C LYS A 144 -26.19 -12.23 5.67
N LYS A 145 -25.12 -11.78 5.02
CA LYS A 145 -25.04 -11.74 3.54
C LYS A 145 -25.11 -13.14 2.92
N ILE A 146 -24.41 -14.11 3.49
CA ILE A 146 -24.46 -15.51 3.05
C ILE A 146 -25.86 -16.10 3.26
N ASN A 147 -26.47 -15.87 4.44
CA ASN A 147 -27.80 -16.38 4.74
C ASN A 147 -28.88 -15.78 3.80
N GLN A 148 -28.70 -14.54 3.34
CA GLN A 148 -29.53 -13.90 2.31
C GLN A 148 -29.40 -14.53 0.90
N GLY A 149 -28.49 -15.48 0.68
CA GLY A 149 -28.33 -16.20 -0.59
C GLY A 149 -27.13 -15.78 -1.44
N TYR A 150 -26.33 -14.81 -1.00
CA TYR A 150 -25.10 -14.40 -1.70
C TYR A 150 -23.95 -15.36 -1.37
N THR A 151 -24.05 -16.61 -1.82
CA THR A 151 -23.13 -17.71 -1.47
C THR A 151 -21.70 -17.54 -1.99
N ASN A 152 -21.48 -16.59 -2.90
CA ASN A 152 -20.14 -16.19 -3.37
C ASN A 152 -19.48 -15.11 -2.48
N THR A 153 -20.11 -14.76 -1.37
CA THR A 153 -19.43 -14.04 -0.27
C THR A 153 -18.46 -15.02 0.40
N LEU A 154 -17.17 -14.82 0.18
CA LEU A 154 -16.11 -15.77 0.51
C LEU A 154 -15.24 -15.21 1.65
N PRO A 155 -15.40 -15.69 2.90
CA PRO A 155 -14.55 -15.32 4.01
C PRO A 155 -13.13 -15.84 3.80
N ILE A 156 -12.14 -14.95 3.80
CA ILE A 156 -10.73 -15.34 3.76
C ILE A 156 -10.21 -15.41 5.19
N ILE A 157 -10.06 -16.60 5.74
CA ILE A 157 -9.71 -16.81 7.15
C ILE A 157 -8.31 -16.26 7.44
N ASP A 158 -8.26 -15.29 8.34
CA ASP A 158 -7.03 -14.64 8.82
C ASP A 158 -6.62 -15.18 10.20
N ASN A 159 -7.59 -15.66 10.98
CA ASN A 159 -7.39 -16.25 12.30
C ASN A 159 -8.27 -17.50 12.47
N ILE A 160 -7.71 -18.56 13.03
CA ILE A 160 -8.40 -19.86 13.20
C ILE A 160 -9.71 -19.73 14.01
N LYS A 161 -9.80 -18.77 14.94
CA LYS A 161 -11.02 -18.50 15.72
C LYS A 161 -12.19 -18.05 14.85
N GLU A 162 -11.94 -17.48 13.67
CA GLU A 162 -12.99 -17.02 12.75
C GLU A 162 -13.84 -18.19 12.24
N ILE A 163 -13.29 -19.41 12.15
CA ILE A 163 -14.04 -20.61 11.74
C ILE A 163 -15.23 -20.85 12.68
N GLU A 164 -14.97 -20.87 13.99
CA GLU A 164 -15.98 -21.08 15.02
C GLU A 164 -16.98 -19.91 15.11
N GLN A 165 -16.52 -18.69 14.83
CA GLN A 165 -17.40 -17.52 14.82
C GLN A 165 -18.36 -17.53 13.62
N LEU A 166 -17.86 -17.88 12.44
CA LEU A 166 -18.67 -18.00 11.23
C LEU A 166 -19.64 -19.20 11.32
N SER A 167 -19.22 -20.32 11.91
CA SER A 167 -20.04 -21.54 12.00
C SER A 167 -21.30 -21.33 12.83
N LYS A 168 -21.24 -20.49 13.87
CA LYS A 168 -22.39 -20.14 14.71
C LYS A 168 -23.43 -19.30 13.98
N GLY A 169 -23.00 -18.47 13.03
CA GLY A 169 -23.87 -17.53 12.32
C GLY A 169 -24.42 -18.05 10.99
N ILE A 170 -23.90 -19.16 10.47
CA ILE A 170 -24.21 -19.63 9.12
C ILE A 170 -24.79 -21.05 9.15
N SER A 171 -26.06 -21.17 8.74
CA SER A 171 -26.78 -22.44 8.65
C SER A 171 -26.61 -23.17 7.31
N LYS A 172 -26.01 -22.50 6.32
CA LYS A 172 -25.82 -23.02 4.95
C LYS A 172 -24.44 -23.65 4.75
N ASN A 173 -24.29 -24.38 3.65
CA ASN A 173 -22.97 -24.74 3.15
C ASN A 173 -22.24 -23.49 2.67
N ILE A 174 -21.00 -23.32 3.09
CA ILE A 174 -20.16 -22.17 2.72
C ILE A 174 -18.82 -22.61 2.19
N ASN A 175 -18.31 -21.78 1.31
CA ASN A 175 -16.93 -21.81 0.91
C ASN A 175 -16.14 -20.83 1.79
N ILE A 176 -14.89 -21.17 2.09
CA ILE A 176 -13.94 -20.29 2.76
C ILE A 176 -12.60 -20.30 2.02
N GLY A 177 -11.87 -19.20 2.14
CA GLY A 177 -10.46 -19.11 1.81
C GLY A 177 -9.58 -19.09 3.05
N LEU A 178 -8.27 -19.24 2.89
CA LEU A 178 -7.27 -19.17 3.94
C LEU A 178 -6.19 -18.19 3.50
N ARG A 179 -5.90 -17.16 4.32
CA ARG A 179 -4.71 -16.35 4.11
C ARG A 179 -3.50 -17.03 4.75
N LEU A 180 -2.44 -17.23 3.98
CA LEU A 180 -1.14 -17.59 4.52
C LEU A 180 -0.40 -16.36 5.00
N SER A 181 0.21 -16.47 6.17
CA SER A 181 1.17 -15.46 6.60
C SER A 181 2.43 -15.53 5.72
N THR A 182 2.97 -14.36 5.40
CA THR A 182 4.24 -14.21 4.69
C THR A 182 5.33 -13.80 5.67
N GLU A 183 6.54 -14.33 5.49
CA GLU A 183 7.72 -13.88 6.22
C GLU A 183 8.06 -12.45 5.75
N GLU A 184 7.99 -11.48 6.65
CA GLU A 184 8.34 -10.08 6.38
C GLU A 184 9.83 -9.89 6.71
N ARG A 185 10.64 -9.40 5.75
CA ARG A 185 11.95 -8.85 6.10
C ARG A 185 11.70 -7.49 6.77
N SER A 186 11.86 -7.41 8.08
CA SER A 186 11.90 -6.12 8.78
C SER A 186 13.17 -6.04 9.63
N HIS A 187 13.77 -4.85 9.67
CA HIS A 187 14.95 -4.54 10.49
C HIS A 187 14.65 -4.48 12.01
N HIS A 188 13.45 -4.92 12.44
CA HIS A 188 12.99 -4.91 13.82
C HIS A 188 12.40 -6.27 14.24
N SER A 189 12.43 -6.55 15.55
CA SER A 189 12.37 -7.86 16.21
C SER A 189 11.07 -8.70 16.08
N LEU A 190 10.19 -8.41 15.11
CA LEU A 190 8.98 -9.19 14.87
C LEU A 190 9.00 -9.70 13.42
N ASN A 191 9.22 -11.01 13.27
CA ASN A 191 9.56 -11.67 11.99
C ASN A 191 8.35 -12.25 11.21
N THR A 192 7.11 -11.92 11.59
CA THR A 192 5.91 -12.50 10.99
C THR A 192 4.86 -11.44 10.67
N SER A 193 4.19 -11.60 9.53
CA SER A 193 3.04 -10.76 9.19
C SER A 193 1.96 -10.83 10.29
N ARG A 194 1.24 -9.72 10.49
CA ARG A 194 0.16 -9.61 11.49
C ARG A 194 -1.11 -10.37 11.07
N PHE A 195 -1.16 -10.81 9.82
CA PHE A 195 -2.32 -11.43 9.19
C PHE A 195 -1.96 -12.79 8.59
N GLY A 196 -2.98 -13.65 8.49
CA GLY A 196 -2.86 -14.99 7.97
C GLY A 196 -2.32 -16.02 8.97
N ILE A 197 -2.51 -17.27 8.60
CA ILE A 197 -2.11 -18.45 9.37
C ILE A 197 -0.76 -18.93 8.84
N ALA A 198 0.16 -19.28 9.73
CA ALA A 198 1.46 -19.80 9.31
C ALA A 198 1.32 -21.19 8.68
N GLU A 199 2.19 -21.53 7.73
CA GLU A 199 2.18 -22.85 7.06
C GLU A 199 2.23 -24.01 8.07
N LYS A 200 3.00 -23.85 9.16
CA LYS A 200 3.10 -24.83 10.28
C LYS A 200 1.80 -25.01 11.07
N GLU A 201 0.91 -24.03 11.06
CA GLU A 201 -0.37 -24.06 11.76
C GLU A 201 -1.49 -24.64 10.91
N PHE A 202 -1.23 -24.94 9.63
CA PHE A 202 -2.22 -25.48 8.71
C PHE A 202 -2.87 -26.77 9.23
N THR A 203 -2.10 -27.67 9.86
CA THR A 203 -2.64 -28.89 10.46
C THR A 203 -3.68 -28.58 11.55
N HIS A 204 -3.45 -27.52 12.35
CA HIS A 204 -4.43 -27.08 13.35
C HIS A 204 -5.66 -26.46 12.68
N PHE A 205 -5.46 -25.60 11.68
CA PHE A 205 -6.54 -25.04 10.86
C PHE A 205 -7.42 -26.15 10.27
N ASN A 206 -6.83 -27.15 9.62
CA ASN A 206 -7.56 -28.24 8.99
C ASN A 206 -8.34 -29.08 10.02
N LYS A 207 -7.76 -29.36 11.20
CA LYS A 207 -8.46 -30.04 12.30
C LYS A 207 -9.67 -29.26 12.81
N GLN A 208 -9.58 -27.93 12.87
CA GLN A 208 -10.73 -27.10 13.24
C GLN A 208 -11.79 -27.09 12.15
N LEU A 209 -11.38 -26.93 10.88
CA LEU A 209 -12.29 -26.93 9.74
C LEU A 209 -13.09 -28.24 9.64
N GLN A 210 -12.45 -29.40 9.87
CA GLN A 210 -13.10 -30.71 9.82
C GLN A 210 -14.23 -30.90 10.85
N LYS A 211 -14.29 -30.08 11.91
CA LYS A 211 -15.42 -30.08 12.86
C LYS A 211 -16.69 -29.49 12.25
N HIS A 212 -16.58 -28.75 11.15
CA HIS A 212 -17.68 -28.03 10.52
C HIS A 212 -17.92 -28.57 9.10
N LYS A 213 -18.76 -29.60 8.99
CA LYS A 213 -19.06 -30.29 7.71
C LYS A 213 -19.67 -29.38 6.63
N ASN A 214 -20.24 -28.24 7.02
CA ASN A 214 -20.83 -27.27 6.11
C ASN A 214 -19.80 -26.27 5.54
N MET A 215 -18.52 -26.33 5.92
CA MET A 215 -17.49 -25.43 5.42
C MET A 215 -16.50 -26.14 4.49
N ARG A 216 -16.28 -25.55 3.30
CA ARG A 216 -15.34 -26.08 2.30
C ARG A 216 -14.21 -25.10 2.04
N PHE A 217 -12.98 -25.59 2.14
CA PHE A 217 -11.79 -24.78 1.85
C PHE A 217 -11.47 -24.81 0.35
N ILE A 218 -11.66 -23.67 -0.32
CA ILE A 218 -11.56 -23.59 -1.79
C ILE A 218 -10.45 -22.67 -2.31
N MET A 219 -9.92 -21.76 -1.47
CA MET A 219 -9.01 -20.70 -1.92
C MET A 219 -7.83 -20.48 -0.97
N LEU A 220 -6.62 -20.57 -1.50
CA LEU A 220 -5.41 -20.16 -0.79
C LEU A 220 -5.02 -18.72 -1.16
N HIS A 221 -5.14 -17.79 -0.23
CA HIS A 221 -4.75 -16.39 -0.40
C HIS A 221 -3.37 -16.11 0.21
N PHE A 222 -2.59 -15.26 -0.44
CA PHE A 222 -1.36 -14.70 0.11
C PHE A 222 -1.06 -13.35 -0.51
N PHE A 223 -0.35 -12.50 0.24
CA PHE A 223 0.03 -11.17 -0.20
C PHE A 223 1.52 -10.95 0.07
N ILE A 224 2.30 -10.75 -0.99
CA ILE A 224 3.75 -10.52 -0.89
C ILE A 224 4.00 -9.02 -0.73
N ASN A 225 4.38 -8.61 0.48
CA ASN A 225 4.43 -7.20 0.89
C ASN A 225 5.40 -6.32 0.08
N SER A 226 6.41 -6.90 -0.58
CA SER A 226 7.31 -6.17 -1.51
C SER A 226 6.58 -5.61 -2.74
N GLY A 227 5.35 -6.08 -2.98
CA GLY A 227 4.65 -5.94 -4.25
C GLY A 227 5.24 -6.85 -5.32
N ILE A 228 4.53 -6.92 -6.44
CA ILE A 228 4.90 -7.68 -7.62
C ILE A 228 6.04 -6.92 -8.31
N THR A 229 7.24 -7.48 -8.20
CA THR A 229 8.47 -6.93 -8.77
C THR A 229 9.23 -8.04 -9.48
N ASP A 230 9.95 -7.71 -10.54
CA ASP A 230 10.82 -8.67 -11.22
C ASP A 230 12.14 -8.84 -10.44
N THR A 231 12.04 -9.45 -9.26
CA THR A 231 13.17 -9.69 -8.36
C THR A 231 13.14 -11.13 -7.88
N SER A 232 14.31 -11.72 -7.65
CA SER A 232 14.42 -13.09 -7.14
C SER A 232 13.66 -13.28 -5.82
N TYR A 233 13.55 -12.24 -4.98
CA TYR A 233 12.76 -12.29 -3.76
C TYR A 233 11.28 -12.58 -4.05
N TYR A 234 10.64 -11.83 -4.97
CA TYR A 234 9.24 -12.05 -5.30
C TYR A 234 9.02 -13.44 -5.93
N TRP A 235 9.89 -13.84 -6.86
CA TRP A 235 9.75 -15.14 -7.54
C TRP A 235 9.92 -16.32 -6.59
N ASN A 236 10.90 -16.28 -5.70
CA ASN A 236 11.10 -17.32 -4.68
C ASN A 236 9.94 -17.37 -3.69
N ALA A 237 9.41 -16.21 -3.29
CA ALA A 237 8.25 -16.14 -2.40
C ALA A 237 7.00 -16.74 -3.07
N LEU A 238 6.72 -16.38 -4.33
CA LEU A 238 5.62 -16.94 -5.09
C LEU A 238 5.77 -18.46 -5.25
N GLU A 239 6.94 -18.94 -5.68
CA GLU A 239 7.24 -20.37 -5.83
C GLU A 239 7.00 -21.15 -4.53
N LYS A 240 7.43 -20.63 -3.38
CA LYS A 240 7.19 -21.24 -2.07
C LYS A 240 5.69 -21.40 -1.80
N LYS A 241 4.88 -20.38 -2.10
CA LYS A 241 3.42 -20.41 -1.90
C LYS A 241 2.71 -21.36 -2.86
N ILE A 242 3.12 -21.42 -4.12
CA ILE A 242 2.57 -22.39 -5.09
C ILE A 242 2.96 -23.83 -4.73
N SER A 243 4.20 -24.03 -4.28
CA SER A 243 4.65 -25.33 -3.78
C SER A 243 3.82 -25.79 -2.59
N PHE A 244 3.45 -24.87 -1.69
CA PHE A 244 2.55 -25.17 -0.59
C PHE A 244 1.13 -25.50 -1.07
N TYR A 245 0.56 -24.75 -2.03
CA TYR A 245 -0.71 -25.13 -2.68
C TYR A 245 -0.67 -26.57 -3.22
N CYS A 246 0.41 -26.97 -3.90
CA CYS A 246 0.54 -28.31 -4.44
C CYS A 246 0.56 -29.39 -3.34
N LYS A 247 1.20 -29.11 -2.20
CA LYS A 247 1.18 -30.00 -1.02
C LYS A 247 -0.21 -30.13 -0.40
N LEU A 248 -1.01 -29.05 -0.45
CA LEU A 248 -2.36 -29.05 0.13
C LEU A 248 -3.39 -29.76 -0.75
N LYS A 249 -3.24 -29.70 -2.08
CA LYS A 249 -4.26 -30.19 -3.01
C LYS A 249 -4.72 -31.64 -2.76
N PRO A 250 -3.83 -32.63 -2.48
CA PRO A 250 -4.26 -33.99 -2.13
C PRO A 250 -5.02 -34.09 -0.80
N LEU A 251 -4.74 -33.19 0.15
CA LEU A 251 -5.38 -33.15 1.47
C LEU A 251 -6.70 -32.38 1.45
N CYS A 252 -6.85 -31.47 0.48
CA CYS A 252 -7.99 -30.57 0.33
C CYS A 252 -8.49 -30.60 -1.11
N PRO A 253 -9.29 -31.61 -1.51
CA PRO A 253 -9.72 -31.80 -2.89
C PRO A 253 -10.46 -30.59 -3.49
N ASP A 254 -11.26 -29.90 -2.67
CA ASP A 254 -12.03 -28.70 -3.04
C ASP A 254 -11.16 -27.45 -3.29
N LEU A 255 -9.89 -27.45 -2.86
CA LEU A 255 -8.96 -26.33 -3.04
C LEU A 255 -8.66 -26.15 -4.54
N LYS A 256 -9.18 -25.10 -5.15
CA LYS A 256 -9.08 -24.88 -6.61
C LYS A 256 -8.66 -23.46 -6.98
N TYR A 257 -8.58 -22.56 -6.01
CA TYR A 257 -8.21 -21.18 -6.22
C TYR A 257 -6.94 -20.82 -5.47
N ILE A 258 -6.11 -20.03 -6.12
CA ILE A 258 -5.11 -19.20 -5.43
C ILE A 258 -5.49 -17.75 -5.61
N ASN A 259 -5.21 -16.94 -4.60
CA ASN A 259 -5.34 -15.50 -4.69
C ASN A 259 -4.00 -14.88 -4.33
N ILE A 260 -3.34 -14.29 -5.33
CA ILE A 260 -2.00 -13.71 -5.18
C ILE A 260 -2.01 -12.30 -4.59
N GLY A 261 -3.20 -11.80 -4.23
CA GLY A 261 -3.42 -10.49 -3.64
C GLY A 261 -3.16 -9.34 -4.60
N GLY A 262 -2.87 -8.18 -4.02
CA GLY A 262 -2.53 -6.96 -4.73
C GLY A 262 -1.04 -6.86 -5.12
N GLY A 263 -0.56 -5.62 -5.26
CA GLY A 263 0.87 -5.35 -5.40
C GLY A 263 1.37 -5.18 -6.84
N LEU A 264 0.49 -5.25 -7.85
CA LEU A 264 0.84 -4.80 -9.20
C LEU A 264 1.17 -3.31 -9.16
N LYS A 265 2.45 -2.97 -9.37
CA LYS A 265 2.92 -1.59 -9.21
C LYS A 265 2.41 -0.70 -10.34
N THR A 266 2.06 0.53 -9.99
CA THR A 266 1.72 1.60 -10.93
C THR A 266 2.98 2.30 -11.43
N HIS A 267 2.88 2.97 -12.58
CA HIS A 267 3.93 3.84 -13.08
C HIS A 267 3.99 5.11 -12.23
N SER A 268 4.90 5.15 -11.26
CA SER A 268 5.06 6.29 -10.34
C SER A 268 5.99 7.38 -10.89
N ALA A 269 6.74 7.07 -11.94
CA ALA A 269 7.64 7.99 -12.62
C ALA A 269 7.21 8.12 -14.08
N LEU A 270 7.40 9.33 -14.63
CA LEU A 270 7.08 9.62 -16.04
C LEU A 270 7.87 8.75 -17.02
N ASN A 271 9.03 8.22 -16.63
CA ASN A 271 9.94 7.44 -17.46
C ASN A 271 9.91 5.92 -17.17
N ASP A 272 8.86 5.41 -16.52
CA ASP A 272 8.83 4.01 -16.11
C ASP A 272 8.40 3.05 -17.23
N ASN A 273 9.35 2.28 -17.75
CA ASN A 273 9.16 1.35 -18.88
C ASN A 273 8.83 -0.10 -18.46
N ARG A 274 8.42 -0.34 -17.21
CA ARG A 274 8.09 -1.70 -16.75
C ARG A 274 6.94 -2.30 -17.57
N SER A 275 7.13 -3.52 -18.06
CA SER A 275 6.09 -4.23 -18.80
C SER A 275 5.26 -5.12 -17.87
N HIS A 276 4.06 -4.69 -17.52
CA HIS A 276 3.10 -5.53 -16.77
C HIS A 276 2.81 -6.85 -17.48
N LYS A 277 2.72 -6.83 -18.83
CA LYS A 277 2.53 -8.03 -19.65
C LYS A 277 3.61 -9.09 -19.37
N LYS A 278 4.89 -8.71 -19.40
CA LYS A 278 6.00 -9.65 -19.14
C LYS A 278 5.95 -10.21 -17.71
N ILE A 279 5.61 -9.37 -16.73
CA ILE A 279 5.48 -9.80 -15.33
C ILE A 279 4.36 -10.83 -15.18
N ILE A 280 3.19 -10.57 -15.76
CA ILE A 280 2.04 -11.49 -15.72
C ILE A 280 2.33 -12.80 -16.44
N GLU A 281 2.99 -12.75 -17.61
CA GLU A 281 3.48 -13.96 -18.29
C GLU A 281 4.38 -14.81 -17.39
N LYS A 282 5.30 -14.17 -16.65
CA LYS A 282 6.21 -14.85 -15.73
C LYS A 282 5.48 -15.43 -14.51
N ILE A 283 4.47 -14.74 -13.98
CA ILE A 283 3.60 -15.25 -12.90
C ILE A 283 2.92 -16.55 -13.35
N VAL A 284 2.20 -16.53 -14.48
CA VAL A 284 1.45 -17.70 -14.96
C VAL A 284 2.40 -18.85 -15.32
N SER A 285 3.53 -18.55 -15.97
CA SER A 285 4.55 -19.55 -16.32
C SER A 285 5.11 -20.24 -15.08
N LEU A 286 5.47 -19.47 -14.04
CA LEU A 286 5.99 -20.02 -12.78
C LEU A 286 4.96 -20.93 -12.11
N ILE A 287 3.70 -20.47 -11.98
CA ILE A 287 2.64 -21.29 -11.38
C ILE A 287 2.45 -22.59 -12.17
N SER A 288 2.39 -22.50 -13.51
CA SER A 288 2.27 -23.66 -14.40
C SER A 288 3.40 -24.66 -14.18
N SER A 289 4.65 -24.18 -14.18
CA SER A 289 5.85 -25.02 -14.02
C SER A 289 5.88 -25.72 -12.67
N VAL A 290 5.57 -25.02 -11.57
CA VAL A 290 5.54 -25.61 -10.23
C VAL A 290 4.45 -26.67 -10.13
N CYS A 291 3.24 -26.40 -10.65
CA CYS A 291 2.15 -27.37 -10.67
C CYS A 291 2.50 -28.63 -11.49
N GLN A 292 3.09 -28.46 -12.69
CA GLN A 292 3.54 -29.58 -13.53
C GLN A 292 4.60 -30.44 -12.83
N LYS A 293 5.62 -29.81 -12.22
CA LYS A 293 6.67 -30.51 -11.46
C LYS A 293 6.09 -31.35 -10.32
N ASN A 294 5.04 -30.86 -9.67
CA ASN A 294 4.36 -31.54 -8.58
C ASN A 294 3.17 -32.42 -9.04
N LYS A 295 2.98 -32.62 -10.36
CA LYS A 295 1.85 -33.38 -10.94
C LYS A 295 0.48 -32.96 -10.36
N THR A 296 0.32 -31.67 -10.11
CA THR A 296 -0.88 -31.08 -9.50
C THR A 296 -1.63 -30.26 -10.53
N ASP A 297 -2.96 -30.35 -10.55
CA ASP A 297 -3.76 -29.50 -11.42
C ASP A 297 -3.60 -28.01 -11.05
N PRO A 298 -3.36 -27.14 -12.06
CA PRO A 298 -3.20 -25.72 -11.81
C PRO A 298 -4.51 -25.09 -11.29
N PRO A 299 -4.45 -24.18 -10.29
CA PRO A 299 -5.62 -23.48 -9.77
C PRO A 299 -6.15 -22.41 -10.74
N ASP A 300 -7.37 -21.89 -10.50
CA ASP A 300 -7.68 -20.55 -11.02
C ASP A 300 -6.95 -19.48 -10.18
N ILE A 301 -6.59 -18.39 -10.82
CA ILE A 301 -5.79 -17.30 -10.25
C ILE A 301 -6.70 -16.09 -9.99
N PHE A 302 -6.82 -15.69 -8.72
CA PHE A 302 -7.42 -14.44 -8.31
C PHE A 302 -6.35 -13.36 -8.08
N THR A 303 -6.68 -12.12 -8.45
CA THR A 303 -5.81 -10.94 -8.23
C THR A 303 -6.60 -9.78 -7.66
N GLU A 304 -5.99 -9.00 -6.76
CA GLU A 304 -6.64 -7.86 -6.06
C GLU A 304 -5.95 -6.53 -6.41
N PHE A 305 -5.84 -6.19 -7.69
CA PHE A 305 -4.97 -5.11 -8.19
C PHE A 305 -5.57 -3.69 -8.04
N GLY A 306 -6.17 -3.37 -6.88
CA GLY A 306 -6.90 -2.13 -6.65
C GLY A 306 -6.15 -0.83 -7.01
N ASN A 307 -4.90 -0.68 -6.53
CA ASN A 307 -4.10 0.52 -6.84
C ASN A 307 -3.84 0.67 -8.35
N TYR A 308 -3.60 -0.44 -9.05
CA TYR A 308 -3.46 -0.42 -10.50
C TYR A 308 -4.78 -0.05 -11.19
N THR A 309 -5.90 -0.60 -10.72
CA THR A 309 -7.24 -0.30 -11.26
C THR A 309 -7.52 1.21 -11.30
N VAL A 310 -7.30 1.91 -10.18
CA VAL A 310 -7.60 3.34 -10.04
C VAL A 310 -6.42 4.25 -10.37
N SER A 311 -5.30 3.67 -10.79
CA SER A 311 -4.15 4.48 -11.22
C SER A 311 -4.50 5.31 -12.44
N ASN A 312 -4.08 6.58 -12.40
CA ASN A 312 -4.29 7.55 -13.46
C ASN A 312 -5.76 7.78 -13.85
N CYS A 313 -6.74 7.38 -13.02
CA CYS A 313 -8.16 7.61 -13.27
C CYS A 313 -8.67 8.92 -12.64
N ALA A 314 -7.81 9.68 -11.96
CA ALA A 314 -8.19 10.94 -11.34
C ALA A 314 -7.04 11.95 -11.39
N CYS A 315 -7.40 13.23 -11.45
CA CYS A 315 -6.47 14.34 -11.25
C CYS A 315 -7.05 15.33 -10.24
N THR A 316 -6.18 16.09 -9.59
CA THR A 316 -6.58 17.19 -8.70
C THR A 316 -5.90 18.46 -9.16
N LEU A 317 -6.71 19.48 -9.41
CA LEU A 317 -6.31 20.75 -10.01
C LEU A 317 -6.36 21.81 -8.92
N TYR A 318 -5.30 22.61 -8.83
CA TYR A 318 -5.18 23.72 -7.89
C TYR A 318 -4.70 24.97 -8.62
N SER A 319 -5.19 26.13 -8.20
CA SER A 319 -4.65 27.43 -8.61
C SER A 319 -3.52 27.84 -7.68
N VAL A 320 -2.45 28.40 -8.24
CA VAL A 320 -1.40 29.06 -7.46
C VAL A 320 -1.89 30.44 -7.06
N ILE A 321 -2.17 30.65 -5.78
CA ILE A 321 -2.73 31.92 -5.27
C ILE A 321 -1.66 32.95 -4.87
N GLY A 322 -0.40 32.54 -4.79
CA GLY A 322 0.68 33.42 -4.37
C GLY A 322 2.05 32.80 -4.62
N LYS A 323 3.05 33.67 -4.79
CA LYS A 323 4.46 33.31 -4.92
C LYS A 323 5.24 34.20 -3.96
N LYS A 324 5.98 33.60 -3.02
CA LYS A 324 6.95 34.34 -2.21
C LYS A 324 8.28 34.37 -2.95
N GLN A 325 8.76 35.56 -3.31
CA GLN A 325 10.10 35.71 -3.86
C GLN A 325 11.11 35.64 -2.72
N GLN A 326 12.11 34.78 -2.86
CA GLN A 326 13.27 34.77 -1.97
C GLN A 326 14.19 35.88 -2.45
N GLU A 327 14.57 36.81 -1.56
CA GLU A 327 15.62 37.77 -1.88
C GLU A 327 16.91 36.98 -2.11
N ASN A 328 17.49 37.13 -3.32
CA ASN A 328 18.86 36.70 -3.51
C ASN A 328 19.70 37.52 -2.52
N PRO A 329 20.62 36.91 -1.75
CA PRO A 329 21.54 37.69 -0.94
C PRO A 329 22.18 38.73 -1.87
N PRO A 330 22.31 39.99 -1.42
CA PRO A 330 22.87 41.04 -2.26
C PRO A 330 24.19 40.52 -2.83
N LYS A 331 24.31 40.53 -4.17
CA LYS A 331 25.61 40.31 -4.81
C LYS A 331 26.50 41.40 -4.22
N LYS A 332 27.40 41.01 -3.32
CA LYS A 332 28.47 41.92 -2.91
C LYS A 332 29.24 42.19 -4.19
N ASP A 333 29.14 43.40 -4.71
CA ASP A 333 30.11 43.89 -5.67
C ASP A 333 31.46 43.78 -4.96
N VAL A 334 32.23 42.75 -5.31
CA VAL A 334 33.63 42.68 -4.92
C VAL A 334 34.32 43.72 -5.79
N GLN A 335 34.25 44.99 -5.37
CA GLN A 335 35.22 45.97 -5.81
C GLN A 335 36.58 45.46 -5.32
N SER A 336 37.40 44.99 -6.26
CA SER A 336 38.79 44.64 -6.03
C SER A 336 39.56 45.91 -5.65
N ARG A 337 39.54 46.27 -4.36
CA ARG A 337 40.54 47.18 -3.80
C ARG A 337 41.75 46.35 -3.40
N SER A 338 42.75 46.38 -4.27
CA SER A 338 44.11 45.94 -3.99
C SER A 338 44.73 46.89 -2.97
N TYR A 339 44.86 46.48 -1.71
CA TYR A 339 45.95 46.94 -0.83
C TYR A 339 46.31 45.83 0.16
N GLY A 340 47.62 45.54 0.24
CA GLY A 340 48.21 44.44 0.99
C GLY A 340 47.96 44.53 2.48
N GLY A 341 47.42 43.44 3.03
CA GLY A 341 47.23 43.18 4.45
C GLY A 341 46.81 41.71 4.63
N PRO A 342 47.06 41.08 5.79
CA PRO A 342 46.79 39.66 5.98
C PRO A 342 45.31 39.35 5.67
N LYS A 343 45.09 38.39 4.77
CA LYS A 343 43.76 37.98 4.32
C LYS A 343 43.03 37.23 5.44
N CYS A 344 42.31 37.97 6.28
CA CYS A 344 41.31 37.37 7.15
C CYS A 344 40.07 37.01 6.34
N HIS A 345 39.71 35.74 6.30
CA HIS A 345 38.47 35.22 5.73
C HIS A 345 37.43 35.06 6.85
N THR A 346 36.20 35.53 6.62
CA THR A 346 35.08 35.32 7.55
C THR A 346 34.19 34.21 7.01
N GLU A 347 34.18 33.07 7.70
CA GLU A 347 33.37 31.91 7.34
C GLU A 347 32.03 31.95 8.07
N TYR A 348 30.92 31.98 7.33
CA TYR A 348 29.58 31.91 7.91
C TYR A 348 29.15 30.45 8.03
N LYS A 349 29.08 29.93 9.26
CA LYS A 349 28.52 28.59 9.51
C LYS A 349 27.09 28.74 10.06
N THR A 350 26.11 28.26 9.30
CA THR A 350 24.74 28.16 9.80
C THR A 350 24.65 26.90 10.65
N VAL A 351 24.52 27.04 11.97
CA VAL A 351 24.33 25.92 12.89
C VAL A 351 22.84 25.81 13.21
N TYR A 352 22.22 24.70 12.83
CA TYR A 352 20.84 24.39 13.21
C TYR A 352 20.86 23.68 14.56
N GLU A 353 20.35 24.32 15.61
CA GLU A 353 20.16 23.66 16.90
C GLU A 353 18.65 23.39 17.08
N THR A 354 18.28 22.11 17.11
CA THR A 354 16.88 21.71 17.31
C THR A 354 16.64 21.52 18.80
N ILE A 355 16.00 22.50 19.44
CA ILE A 355 15.66 22.41 20.87
C ILE A 355 14.24 21.86 21.01
N TYR A 356 14.12 20.63 21.49
CA TYR A 356 12.83 20.03 21.85
C TYR A 356 12.45 20.47 23.26
N LYS A 357 11.38 21.27 23.41
CA LYS A 357 10.84 21.63 24.73
C LYS A 357 9.46 21.01 24.92
N THR A 358 9.40 19.96 25.73
CA THR A 358 8.15 19.31 26.14
C THR A 358 7.55 20.08 27.31
N ILE A 359 6.34 20.62 27.15
CA ILE A 359 5.62 21.32 28.23
C ILE A 359 4.37 20.51 28.56
N TYR A 360 4.28 20.03 29.80
CA TYR A 360 3.13 19.30 30.31
C TYR A 360 2.09 20.28 30.84
N LYS A 361 0.88 20.26 30.28
CA LYS A 361 -0.24 21.03 30.79
C LYS A 361 -1.36 20.07 31.21
N GLN A 362 -1.53 19.91 32.51
CA GLN A 362 -2.58 19.07 33.08
C GLN A 362 -3.87 19.90 33.15
N LYS A 363 -4.94 19.42 32.50
CA LYS A 363 -6.27 20.02 32.56
C LYS A 363 -7.22 18.98 33.14
N CYS A 364 -7.73 19.24 34.34
CA CYS A 364 -8.71 18.38 35.01
C CYS A 364 -10.10 18.97 34.80
N ASN A 365 -11.04 18.16 34.31
CA ASN A 365 -12.48 18.39 34.45
C ASN A 365 -13.07 17.14 35.11
N THR A 366 -13.92 17.35 36.10
CA THR A 366 -14.58 16.30 36.90
C THR A 366 -15.89 15.87 36.28
N VAL A 367 -15.97 14.64 35.75
CA VAL A 367 -17.14 13.73 35.83
C VAL A 367 -16.62 12.29 35.69
N TYR A 368 -17.27 11.36 36.39
CA TYR A 368 -16.88 9.99 36.72
C TYR A 368 -16.43 9.10 35.52
N GLU A 369 -15.43 8.25 35.81
CA GLU A 369 -14.70 7.26 34.99
C GLU A 369 -13.50 7.72 34.12
N LYS A 370 -12.30 7.44 34.65
CA LYS A 370 -10.96 7.79 34.14
C LYS A 370 -10.57 7.07 32.84
N LYS A 371 -10.42 7.81 31.74
CA LYS A 371 -9.34 7.59 30.74
C LYS A 371 -8.85 8.93 30.16
N CYS A 372 -7.61 9.31 30.48
CA CYS A 372 -6.95 10.48 29.90
C CYS A 372 -6.70 10.26 28.39
N LYS A 373 -7.00 11.25 27.56
CA LYS A 373 -6.56 11.32 26.16
C LYS A 373 -5.46 12.37 26.01
N THR A 374 -4.35 12.00 25.39
CA THR A 374 -3.24 12.88 25.04
C THR A 374 -3.56 13.61 23.75
N PHE A 375 -3.36 14.94 23.72
CA PHE A 375 -3.46 15.74 22.50
C PHE A 375 -2.07 16.32 22.15
N TYR A 376 -1.76 16.37 20.87
CA TYR A 376 -0.49 16.89 20.34
C TYR A 376 -0.76 18.21 19.64
N GLU A 377 0.00 19.25 20.01
CA GLU A 377 -0.03 20.52 19.29
C GLU A 377 1.42 20.97 19.06
N THR A 378 1.80 21.16 17.79
CA THR A 378 3.15 21.56 17.39
C THR A 378 3.18 23.08 17.23
N LYS A 379 4.06 23.77 17.95
CA LYS A 379 4.21 25.22 17.85
C LYS A 379 5.60 25.59 17.36
N TYR A 380 5.68 26.41 16.31
CA TYR A 380 6.93 26.89 15.73
C TYR A 380 7.23 28.30 16.24
N ILE A 381 8.43 28.54 16.78
CA ILE A 381 8.92 29.89 17.09
C ILE A 381 10.36 29.99 16.61
N THR A 382 10.66 31.02 15.82
CA THR A 382 12.00 31.31 15.29
C THR A 382 12.61 32.46 16.10
N LYS A 383 13.81 32.27 16.65
CA LYS A 383 14.60 33.34 17.25
C LYS A 383 15.96 33.42 16.58
N TYR A 384 16.42 34.65 16.33
CA TYR A 384 17.74 34.95 15.77
C TYR A 384 18.61 35.51 16.89
N ASP A 385 19.82 34.99 17.06
CA ASP A 385 20.79 35.58 17.96
C ASP A 385 22.21 35.50 17.37
N LYS A 386 23.04 36.52 17.66
CA LYS A 386 24.38 36.70 17.07
C LYS A 386 25.43 36.50 18.15
N LYS A 387 26.27 35.47 18.02
CA LYS A 387 27.47 35.31 18.85
C LYS A 387 28.70 35.03 17.99
N CYS A 388 29.79 35.69 18.32
CA CYS A 388 31.10 35.52 17.70
C CYS A 388 32.06 34.83 18.67
N SER A 389 32.84 33.87 18.18
CA SER A 389 34.02 33.35 18.87
C SER A 389 35.05 32.86 17.84
N THR A 390 36.33 32.93 18.21
CA THR A 390 37.48 32.61 17.35
C THR A 390 38.01 31.22 17.68
N ILE A 391 38.21 30.35 16.69
CA ILE A 391 38.79 29.00 16.89
C ILE A 391 39.80 28.70 15.78
N TYR A 392 40.98 28.20 16.15
CA TYR A 392 42.04 27.73 15.24
C TYR A 392 41.83 26.24 14.89
N VAL A 393 42.11 25.88 13.63
CA VAL A 393 41.94 24.49 13.13
C VAL A 393 43.26 23.97 12.55
N PRO A 394 43.83 22.86 13.06
CA PRO A 394 44.86 22.11 12.35
C PRO A 394 44.22 21.12 11.36
N LYS A 395 44.69 21.13 10.11
CA LYS A 395 44.34 20.15 9.07
C LYS A 395 45.25 18.93 9.19
N CYS A 396 44.67 17.73 9.17
CA CYS A 396 45.19 16.56 8.43
C CYS A 396 44.14 15.43 8.38
N SER A 397 44.41 14.43 7.55
CA SER A 397 43.49 13.71 6.65
C SER A 397 43.24 12.23 6.96
N THR A 398 42.02 11.76 6.60
CA THR A 398 41.56 10.40 6.19
C THR A 398 41.82 9.15 7.04
N VAL A 399 40.75 8.33 7.24
CA VAL A 399 40.53 6.94 6.74
C VAL A 399 39.17 6.41 7.29
N TYR A 400 38.48 5.54 6.55
CA TYR A 400 37.18 4.94 6.90
C TYR A 400 37.31 3.77 7.90
N GLU A 401 36.35 3.60 8.80
CA GLU A 401 35.92 2.27 9.25
C GLU A 401 34.50 2.29 9.87
N THR A 402 33.68 1.31 9.50
CA THR A 402 32.36 1.09 10.11
C THR A 402 32.51 0.04 11.19
N ILE A 403 32.19 0.37 12.45
CA ILE A 403 32.04 -0.62 13.51
C ILE A 403 30.77 -0.29 14.30
N TYR A 404 29.83 -1.24 14.33
CA TYR A 404 28.74 -1.24 15.29
C TYR A 404 29.24 -1.84 16.61
N GLU A 405 29.14 -1.11 17.72
CA GLU A 405 29.03 -1.74 19.03
C GLU A 405 27.88 -1.11 19.82
N LYS A 406 26.97 -1.98 20.25
CA LYS A 406 25.88 -1.68 21.18
C LYS A 406 26.37 -2.07 22.58
N LYS A 407 26.63 -1.10 23.45
CA LYS A 407 26.76 -1.35 24.89
C LYS A 407 25.97 -0.31 25.68
N CYS A 408 24.80 -0.72 26.14
CA CYS A 408 24.13 -0.05 27.25
C CYS A 408 24.96 -0.30 28.52
N LYS A 409 25.16 0.74 29.35
CA LYS A 409 25.46 0.51 30.76
C LYS A 409 24.86 1.60 31.66
N HIS A 410 24.37 1.07 32.77
CA HIS A 410 23.52 1.60 33.83
C HIS A 410 24.15 2.73 34.65
N THR A 411 23.36 3.46 35.44
CA THR A 411 23.46 3.42 36.93
C THR A 411 22.33 4.17 37.62
N TYR A 412 21.81 3.58 38.70
CA TYR A 412 20.96 4.25 39.69
C TYR A 412 21.86 4.66 40.84
N GLU A 413 21.88 5.94 41.21
CA GLU A 413 22.43 6.36 42.51
C GLU A 413 21.31 6.55 43.52
N LYS A 414 21.37 5.72 44.55
CA LYS A 414 20.53 5.76 45.74
C LYS A 414 21.23 6.69 46.74
N LYS A 415 20.79 7.94 46.85
CA LYS A 415 21.21 8.79 47.98
C LYS A 415 20.25 8.59 49.15
N VAL A 416 20.67 7.72 50.07
CA VAL A 416 20.21 7.72 51.45
C VAL A 416 21.32 8.36 52.27
N SER A 417 20.98 9.42 52.99
CA SER A 417 21.75 9.86 54.15
C SER A 417 20.77 10.44 55.16
N SER A 418 20.39 9.59 56.10
CA SER A 418 19.84 9.92 57.41
C SER A 418 20.98 10.07 58.43
N VAL A 419 20.69 10.81 59.51
CA VAL A 419 21.32 10.92 60.86
C VAL A 419 21.44 12.43 61.17
N VAL A 420 20.53 13.05 61.93
CA VAL A 420 20.23 12.99 63.39
C VAL A 420 21.24 13.78 64.24
N CYS A 421 20.65 14.62 65.11
CA CYS A 421 21.12 15.41 66.27
C CYS A 421 22.46 15.00 66.88
N THR A 422 23.29 15.90 67.42
CA THR A 422 23.01 17.01 68.36
C THR A 422 23.81 18.27 68.06
#